data_AF-A0A259HMN5-F1
#
_entry.id   AF-A0A259HMN5-F1
#
_cell.length_a   1.000
_cell.length_b   1.000
_cell.length_c   1.000
_cell.angle_alpha   90.00
_cell.angle_beta   90.00
_cell.angle_gamma   90.00
#
_symmetry.space_group_name_H-M   'P 1'
#
loop_
_entity.id
_entity.type
_entity.pdbx_description
1 polymer ?
#
loop_
_entity_poly.entity_id
_entity_poly.type
_entity_poly.pdbx_seq_one_letter_code
_entity_poly.pdbx_strand_id
1 'polypeptide(L)'
;MKRKFLFAAALAALTPLAAQAQVMSSGPVVGAGNTLLNIAAEGKSTRTPDLAVFNAGVTTQGKTAGEALTENAQRMTSVIAALRKGGIAERDIQTSNLSVNPVYGQPKRLADGSIEERDPVIVGYQATNQVSVRQRKLDQYGKVIDTLVAAGANQVNGPSF
;
A
#
# COMPACT_ATOMS: atom_id res chain seq x y z
N MET A 1 46.34 -86.88 -16.56
CA MET A 1 47.45 -86.41 -17.42
C MET A 1 47.70 -84.94 -17.10
N LYS A 2 48.85 -84.58 -16.48
CA LYS A 2 49.92 -83.69 -17.02
C LYS A 2 49.37 -82.36 -17.59
N ARG A 3 49.78 -81.12 -17.24
CA ARG A 3 50.92 -80.51 -16.51
C ARG A 3 50.62 -78.99 -16.36
N LYS A 4 50.98 -78.41 -15.20
CA LYS A 4 51.71 -77.14 -14.90
C LYS A 4 51.76 -76.00 -15.95
N PHE A 5 51.71 -74.74 -15.48
CA PHE A 5 52.58 -73.55 -15.73
C PHE A 5 51.76 -72.27 -15.35
N LEU A 6 52.01 -71.53 -14.26
CA LEU A 6 53.12 -70.63 -13.86
C LEU A 6 52.99 -69.18 -14.36
N PHE A 7 53.05 -68.24 -13.39
CA PHE A 7 53.54 -66.84 -13.47
C PHE A 7 52.72 -65.82 -14.31
N ALA A 8 52.57 -64.53 -13.99
CA ALA A 8 53.23 -63.62 -13.04
C ALA A 8 52.39 -62.34 -12.81
N ALA A 9 52.68 -61.68 -11.68
CA ALA A 9 52.85 -60.23 -11.51
C ALA A 9 51.71 -59.26 -11.91
N ALA A 10 51.19 -58.54 -10.91
CA ALA A 10 51.60 -57.14 -10.66
C ALA A 10 50.82 -56.57 -9.47
N LEU A 11 51.54 -56.35 -8.38
CA LEU A 11 51.10 -55.58 -7.22
C LEU A 11 51.34 -54.10 -7.55
N ALA A 12 50.27 -53.29 -7.65
CA ALA A 12 50.39 -51.84 -7.77
C ALA A 12 49.41 -51.14 -6.82
N ALA A 13 50.04 -50.55 -5.80
CA ALA A 13 49.67 -49.49 -4.87
C ALA A 13 48.26 -48.86 -4.85
N LEU A 14 47.81 -48.66 -3.60
CA LEU A 14 46.70 -47.84 -3.09
C LEU A 14 46.52 -46.47 -3.77
N THR A 15 45.25 -46.07 -3.93
CA THR A 15 44.83 -44.67 -3.68
C THR A 15 43.53 -44.66 -2.85
N PRO A 16 43.42 -43.78 -1.83
CA PRO A 16 42.23 -43.69 -0.99
C PRO A 16 41.10 -43.01 -1.79
N LEU A 17 39.97 -43.68 -1.90
CA LEU A 17 38.77 -43.11 -2.52
C LEU A 17 38.24 -41.99 -1.61
N ALA A 18 38.47 -40.73 -1.98
CA ALA A 18 37.81 -39.60 -1.34
C ALA A 18 36.30 -39.73 -1.56
N ALA A 19 35.55 -39.94 -0.48
CA ALA A 19 34.10 -39.95 -0.50
C ALA A 19 33.60 -38.54 -0.88
N GLN A 20 33.25 -38.36 -2.15
CA GLN A 20 32.52 -37.18 -2.59
C GLN A 20 31.09 -37.28 -2.06
N ALA A 21 30.75 -36.43 -1.09
CA ALA A 21 29.38 -36.24 -0.65
C ALA A 21 28.57 -35.71 -1.84
N GLN A 22 27.71 -36.55 -2.42
CA GLN A 22 26.79 -36.11 -3.46
C GLN A 22 25.74 -35.21 -2.81
N VAL A 23 25.77 -33.93 -3.16
CA VAL A 23 24.71 -32.98 -2.85
C VAL A 23 23.49 -33.44 -3.64
N MET A 24 22.53 -34.07 -2.97
CA MET A 24 21.27 -34.45 -3.60
C MET A 24 20.55 -33.16 -4.04
N SER A 25 20.54 -32.90 -5.34
CA SER A 25 19.65 -31.93 -5.96
C SER A 25 18.22 -32.46 -5.80
N SER A 26 17.45 -31.84 -4.90
CA SER A 26 16.03 -32.10 -4.67
C SER A 26 15.17 -31.44 -5.76
N GLY A 27 15.36 -31.87 -7.00
CA GLY A 27 14.46 -31.62 -8.12
C GLY A 27 13.88 -32.94 -8.65
N PRO A 28 12.66 -32.98 -9.20
CA PRO A 28 12.08 -34.22 -9.72
C PRO A 28 12.95 -34.79 -10.84
N VAL A 29 13.57 -35.95 -10.60
CA VAL A 29 14.35 -36.69 -11.60
C VAL A 29 13.39 -37.49 -12.45
N VAL A 30 13.21 -37.08 -13.70
CA VAL A 30 12.35 -37.80 -14.65
C VAL A 30 13.17 -38.94 -15.23
N GLY A 31 12.81 -40.17 -14.84
CA GLY A 31 13.47 -41.39 -15.33
C GLY A 31 13.34 -41.55 -16.85
N ALA A 32 14.40 -42.05 -17.49
CA ALA A 32 14.42 -42.32 -18.92
C ALA A 32 13.33 -43.34 -19.29
N GLY A 33 12.37 -42.94 -20.13
CA GLY A 33 11.23 -43.74 -20.56
C GLY A 33 9.85 -43.18 -20.15
N ASN A 34 9.79 -42.13 -19.33
CA ASN A 34 8.54 -41.51 -18.89
C ASN A 34 8.18 -40.28 -19.73
N THR A 35 6.89 -40.08 -20.03
CA THR A 35 6.38 -38.91 -20.74
C THR A 35 6.04 -37.79 -19.75
N LEU A 36 6.66 -36.62 -19.90
CA LEU A 36 6.34 -35.42 -19.12
C LEU A 36 5.25 -34.60 -19.80
N LEU A 37 4.20 -34.29 -19.05
CA LEU A 37 3.21 -33.30 -19.44
C LEU A 37 3.35 -32.09 -18.53
N ASN A 38 3.95 -31.01 -19.07
CA ASN A 38 4.06 -29.73 -18.37
C ASN A 38 2.91 -28.81 -18.83
N ILE A 39 2.05 -28.40 -17.91
CA ILE A 39 0.91 -27.52 -18.20
C ILE A 39 1.09 -26.24 -17.40
N ALA A 40 1.21 -25.12 -18.11
CA ALA A 40 1.03 -23.80 -17.54
C ALA A 40 -0.37 -23.32 -17.90
N ALA A 41 -1.19 -23.01 -16.88
CA ALA A 41 -2.52 -22.46 -17.07
C ALA A 41 -2.60 -21.09 -16.39
N GLU A 42 -3.16 -20.11 -17.10
CA GLU A 42 -3.48 -18.79 -16.56
C GLU A 42 -5.00 -18.64 -16.49
N GLY A 43 -5.52 -18.20 -15.34
CA GLY A 43 -6.92 -17.90 -15.13
C GLY A 43 -7.12 -16.41 -14.88
N LYS A 44 -8.03 -15.78 -15.62
CA LYS A 44 -8.47 -14.40 -15.38
C LYS A 44 -9.95 -14.40 -15.05
N SER A 45 -10.33 -13.60 -14.06
CA SER A 45 -11.73 -13.34 -13.70
C SER A 45 -11.92 -11.83 -13.57
N THR A 46 -12.92 -11.30 -14.25
CA THR A 46 -13.29 -9.89 -14.19
C THR A 46 -14.69 -9.78 -13.61
N ARG A 47 -14.86 -8.95 -12.57
CA ARG A 47 -16.16 -8.71 -11.93
C ARG A 47 -16.36 -7.22 -11.74
N THR A 48 -17.60 -6.77 -11.87
CA THR A 48 -17.99 -5.42 -11.48
C THR A 48 -17.88 -5.27 -9.95
N PRO A 49 -17.17 -4.26 -9.45
CA PRO A 49 -17.13 -3.96 -8.02
C PRO A 49 -18.52 -3.65 -7.47
N ASP A 50 -18.76 -4.05 -6.22
CA ASP A 50 -20.01 -3.83 -5.47
C ASP A 50 -19.84 -2.87 -4.29
N LEU A 51 -18.61 -2.44 -4.02
CA LEU A 51 -18.26 -1.49 -2.98
C LEU A 51 -17.20 -0.52 -3.49
N ALA A 52 -17.42 0.77 -3.30
CA ALA A 52 -16.37 1.78 -3.38
C ALA A 52 -15.99 2.21 -1.97
N VAL A 53 -14.68 2.27 -1.71
CA VAL A 53 -14.13 2.94 -0.54
C VAL A 53 -13.52 4.24 -1.00
N PHE A 54 -13.91 5.33 -0.35
CA PHE A 54 -13.33 6.64 -0.60
C PHE A 54 -13.09 7.36 0.72
N ASN A 55 -12.16 8.31 0.70
CA ASN A 55 -11.86 9.13 1.86
C ASN A 55 -12.29 10.55 1.59
N ALA A 56 -13.06 11.14 2.49
CA ALA A 56 -13.45 12.53 2.46
C ALA A 56 -12.97 13.22 3.74
N GLY A 57 -12.59 14.48 3.66
CA GLY A 57 -12.04 15.20 4.79
C GLY A 57 -12.15 16.70 4.65
N VAL A 58 -11.88 17.35 5.77
CA VAL A 58 -11.81 18.80 5.88
C VAL A 58 -10.43 19.16 6.41
N THR A 59 -9.79 20.09 5.73
CA THR A 59 -8.59 20.78 6.21
C THR A 59 -8.92 22.25 6.45
N THR A 60 -8.63 22.73 7.65
CA THR A 60 -8.84 24.12 8.09
C THR A 60 -7.52 24.71 8.57
N GLN A 61 -7.43 26.04 8.53
CA GLN A 61 -6.26 26.77 9.02
C GLN A 61 -6.70 27.88 9.96
N GLY A 62 -6.00 28.05 11.07
CA GLY A 62 -6.26 29.06 12.09
C GLY A 62 -4.97 29.70 12.61
N LYS A 63 -5.09 30.83 13.31
CA LYS A 63 -3.93 31.46 13.96
C LYS A 63 -3.46 30.63 15.15
N THR A 64 -4.39 29.93 15.79
CA THR A 64 -4.11 28.98 16.86
C THR A 64 -4.56 27.57 16.48
N ALA A 65 -3.95 26.56 17.11
CA ALA A 65 -4.37 25.16 16.94
C ALA A 65 -5.84 24.93 17.36
N GLY A 66 -6.29 25.62 18.41
CA GLY A 66 -7.65 25.49 18.94
C GLY A 66 -8.72 26.04 17.99
N GLU A 67 -8.46 27.20 17.37
CA GLU A 67 -9.33 27.76 16.33
C GLU A 67 -9.44 26.80 15.14
N ALA A 68 -8.29 26.33 14.63
CA ALA A 68 -8.25 25.42 13.49
C ALA A 68 -9.05 24.14 13.77
N LEU A 69 -8.88 23.54 14.95
CA LEU A 69 -9.56 22.31 15.35
C LEU A 69 -11.07 22.50 15.56
N THR A 70 -11.48 23.61 16.18
CA THR A 70 -12.90 23.91 16.42
C THR A 70 -13.64 24.10 15.10
N GLU A 71 -13.08 24.89 14.19
CA GLU A 71 -13.66 25.08 12.85
C GLU A 71 -13.69 23.77 12.07
N ASN A 72 -12.63 22.97 12.18
CA ASN A 72 -12.55 21.66 11.55
C ASN A 72 -13.69 20.74 12.00
N ALA A 73 -13.90 20.65 13.32
CA ALA A 73 -14.95 19.81 13.92
C ALA A 73 -16.36 20.23 13.47
N GLN A 74 -16.63 21.54 13.36
CA GLN A 74 -17.91 22.07 12.88
C GLN A 74 -18.17 21.71 11.41
N ARG A 75 -17.17 21.92 10.54
CA ARG A 75 -17.26 21.54 9.12
C ARG A 75 -17.39 20.03 8.96
N MET A 76 -16.63 19.24 9.72
CA MET A 76 -16.68 17.78 9.67
C MET A 76 -18.06 17.25 10.11
N THR A 77 -18.69 17.87 11.11
CA THR A 77 -20.06 17.53 11.52
C THR A 77 -21.05 17.74 10.37
N SER A 78 -20.89 18.83 9.62
CA SER A 78 -21.72 19.13 8.44
C SER A 78 -21.49 18.10 7.32
N VAL A 79 -20.25 17.70 7.09
CA VAL A 79 -19.89 16.65 6.12
C VAL A 79 -20.48 15.29 6.51
N ILE A 80 -20.40 14.89 7.78
CA ILE A 80 -21.02 13.64 8.27
C ILE A 80 -22.54 13.68 8.10
N ALA A 81 -23.18 14.82 8.41
CA ALA A 81 -24.61 15.00 8.20
C ALA A 81 -24.98 14.90 6.71
N ALA A 82 -24.15 15.45 5.81
CA ALA A 82 -24.33 15.33 4.37
C ALA A 82 -24.19 13.88 3.88
N LEU A 83 -23.20 13.14 4.37
CA LEU A 83 -23.04 11.70 4.07
C LEU A 83 -24.28 10.89 4.47
N ARG A 84 -24.81 11.15 5.67
CA ARG A 84 -26.02 10.48 6.17
C ARG A 84 -27.24 10.81 5.32
N LYS A 85 -27.41 12.08 4.92
CA LYS A 85 -28.48 12.51 3.99
C LYS A 85 -28.31 11.90 2.59
N GLY A 86 -27.07 11.66 2.17
CA GLY A 86 -26.72 10.97 0.93
C GLY A 86 -27.00 9.46 0.96
N GLY A 87 -27.52 8.92 2.06
CA GLY A 87 -27.89 7.51 2.18
C GLY A 87 -26.75 6.59 2.60
N ILE A 88 -25.61 7.14 3.03
CA ILE A 88 -24.54 6.37 3.66
C ILE A 88 -24.95 6.04 5.09
N ALA A 89 -24.90 4.76 5.46
CA ALA A 89 -25.17 4.34 6.83
C ALA A 89 -24.06 4.80 7.77
N GLU A 90 -24.39 5.10 9.03
CA GLU A 90 -23.40 5.56 10.02
C GLU A 90 -22.29 4.53 10.26
N ARG A 91 -22.62 3.22 10.18
CA ARG A 91 -21.66 2.12 10.21
C ARG A 91 -20.63 2.14 9.07
N ASP A 92 -20.94 2.82 7.99
CA ASP A 92 -20.13 2.92 6.78
C ASP A 92 -19.31 4.22 6.74
N ILE A 93 -19.39 5.04 7.80
CA ILE A 93 -18.58 6.25 8.00
C ILE A 93 -17.66 6.00 9.18
N GLN A 94 -16.35 6.09 8.97
CA GLN A 94 -15.36 5.91 10.03
C GLN A 94 -14.32 7.01 9.94
N THR A 95 -14.08 7.74 11.04
CA THR A 95 -12.96 8.67 11.11
C THR A 95 -11.65 7.90 11.00
N SER A 96 -10.87 8.21 9.97
CA SER A 96 -9.62 7.51 9.64
C SER A 96 -8.39 8.27 10.12
N ASN A 97 -8.45 9.61 10.19
CA ASN A 97 -7.31 10.41 10.62
C ASN A 97 -7.75 11.78 11.17
N LEU A 98 -7.09 12.23 12.24
CA LEU A 98 -7.15 13.61 12.73
C LEU A 98 -5.72 14.04 13.07
N SER A 99 -5.25 15.11 12.44
CA SER A 99 -3.93 15.67 12.69
C SER A 99 -3.98 17.19 12.75
N VAL A 100 -3.11 17.78 13.56
CA VAL A 100 -2.91 19.23 13.61
C VAL A 100 -1.42 19.49 13.50
N ASN A 101 -1.04 20.27 12.49
CA ASN A 101 0.35 20.59 12.19
C ASN A 101 0.55 22.11 12.16
N PRO A 102 1.66 22.62 12.70
CA PRO A 102 2.02 24.03 12.52
C PRO A 102 2.32 24.32 11.04
N VAL A 103 1.92 25.49 10.59
CA VAL A 103 2.24 26.03 9.26
C VAL A 103 3.36 27.03 9.44
N TYR A 104 4.49 26.79 8.79
CA TYR A 104 5.64 27.69 8.82
C TYR A 104 5.59 28.65 7.64
N GLY A 105 5.92 29.92 7.89
CA GLY A 105 6.03 30.94 6.84
C GLY A 105 7.19 30.64 5.91
N GLN A 106 7.01 30.91 4.62
CA GLN A 106 8.10 30.76 3.66
C GLN A 106 9.15 31.87 3.84
N PRO A 107 10.45 31.54 3.77
CA PRO A 107 11.51 32.54 3.80
C PRO A 107 11.39 33.45 2.58
N LYS A 108 11.52 34.76 2.80
CA LYS A 108 11.31 35.77 1.76
C LYS A 108 12.54 35.80 0.85
N ARG A 109 12.31 35.86 -0.47
CA ARG A 109 13.37 36.14 -1.44
C ARG A 109 13.59 37.65 -1.51
N LEU A 110 14.83 38.09 -1.32
CA LEU A 110 15.23 39.49 -1.40
C LEU A 110 15.42 39.90 -2.88
N ALA A 111 15.41 41.21 -3.13
CA ALA A 111 15.48 41.77 -4.49
C ALA A 111 16.80 41.45 -5.23
N ASP A 112 17.84 41.10 -4.48
CA ASP A 112 19.15 40.66 -4.98
C ASP A 112 19.21 39.15 -5.31
N GLY A 113 18.09 38.43 -5.13
CA GLY A 113 17.99 37.00 -5.38
C GLY A 113 18.39 36.11 -4.21
N SER A 114 18.92 36.68 -3.11
CA SER A 114 19.22 35.93 -1.88
C SER A 114 17.94 35.54 -1.12
N ILE A 115 18.03 34.49 -0.30
CA ILE A 115 16.95 34.06 0.59
C ILE A 115 17.22 34.64 1.97
N GLU A 116 16.22 35.27 2.58
CA GLU A 116 16.32 35.75 3.96
C GLU A 116 16.58 34.56 4.90
N GLU A 117 17.79 34.52 5.48
CA GLU A 117 18.18 33.53 6.50
C GLU A 117 17.46 33.89 7.81
N ARG A 118 16.24 33.38 7.93
CA ARG A 118 15.44 33.51 9.15
C ARG A 118 14.90 32.15 9.54
N ASP A 119 14.88 31.90 10.85
CA ASP A 119 14.25 30.71 11.40
C ASP A 119 12.77 30.61 10.96
N PRO A 120 12.28 29.42 10.57
CA PRO A 120 10.89 29.23 10.18
C PRO A 120 9.94 29.68 11.31
N VAL A 121 9.21 30.78 11.09
CA VAL A 121 8.23 31.27 12.05
C VAL A 121 6.90 30.56 11.80
N ILE A 122 6.26 30.06 12.86
CA ILE A 122 4.91 29.51 12.77
C ILE A 122 3.94 30.67 12.44
N VAL A 123 3.32 30.61 11.27
CA VAL A 123 2.32 31.60 10.80
C VAL A 123 0.88 31.17 11.10
N GLY A 124 0.69 29.91 11.48
CA GLY A 124 -0.60 29.38 11.89
C GLY A 124 -0.56 27.88 12.14
N TYR A 125 -1.74 27.28 12.25
CA TYR A 125 -1.92 25.85 12.43
C TYR A 125 -2.92 25.33 11.42
N GLN A 126 -2.65 24.16 10.87
CA GLN A 126 -3.52 23.44 9.97
C GLN A 126 -4.06 22.20 10.68
N ALA A 127 -5.38 22.09 10.76
CA ALA A 127 -6.05 20.89 11.24
C ALA A 127 -6.65 20.13 10.06
N THR A 128 -6.36 18.84 9.97
CA THR A 128 -6.87 17.93 8.95
C THR A 128 -7.64 16.81 9.63
N ASN A 129 -8.87 16.57 9.19
CA ASN A 129 -9.70 15.47 9.64
C ASN A 129 -10.26 14.74 8.44
N GLN A 130 -10.16 13.42 8.46
CA GLN A 130 -10.54 12.58 7.34
C GLN A 130 -11.39 11.41 7.83
N VAL A 131 -12.44 11.11 7.07
CA VAL A 131 -13.30 9.96 7.23
C VAL A 131 -13.15 9.04 6.03
N SER A 132 -13.09 7.75 6.31
CA SER A 132 -13.25 6.69 5.32
C SER A 132 -14.73 6.36 5.20
N VAL A 133 -15.20 6.26 3.96
CA VAL A 133 -16.60 6.03 3.63
C VAL A 133 -16.70 4.81 2.73
N ARG A 134 -17.59 3.90 3.10
CA ARG A 134 -17.92 2.70 2.35
C ARG A 134 -19.24 2.89 1.61
N GLN A 135 -19.18 3.02 0.30
CA GLN A 135 -20.36 3.24 -0.54
C GLN A 135 -20.70 2.00 -1.36
N ARG A 136 -21.87 1.45 -1.10
CA ARG A 136 -22.43 0.29 -1.82
C ARG A 136 -23.19 0.70 -3.08
N LYS A 137 -23.76 1.91 -3.08
CA LYS A 137 -24.50 2.48 -4.21
C LYS A 137 -23.58 3.30 -5.09
N LEU A 138 -22.84 2.62 -5.96
CA LEU A 138 -21.83 3.21 -6.86
C LEU A 138 -22.43 4.22 -7.85
N ASP A 139 -23.68 4.01 -8.25
CA ASP A 139 -24.49 4.91 -9.07
C ASP A 139 -24.69 6.30 -8.44
N GLN A 140 -24.69 6.37 -7.10
CA GLN A 140 -24.89 7.62 -6.35
C GLN A 140 -23.59 8.31 -5.98
N TYR A 141 -22.43 7.76 -6.35
CA TYR A 141 -21.12 8.25 -5.93
C TYR A 141 -20.90 9.72 -6.30
N GLY A 142 -21.12 10.10 -7.57
CA GLY A 142 -20.91 11.48 -8.02
C GLY A 142 -21.75 12.50 -7.24
N LYS A 143 -23.04 12.20 -7.03
CA LYS A 143 -23.94 13.06 -6.26
C LYS A 143 -23.51 13.18 -4.79
N VAL A 144 -22.99 12.10 -4.20
CA VAL A 144 -22.45 12.13 -2.84
C VAL A 144 -21.25 13.06 -2.78
N ILE A 145 -20.30 12.96 -3.72
CA ILE A 145 -19.14 13.85 -3.77
C ILE A 145 -19.55 15.32 -3.90
N ASP A 146 -20.47 15.66 -4.80
CA ASP A 146 -20.95 17.04 -4.97
C ASP A 146 -21.55 17.60 -3.67
N THR A 147 -22.34 16.77 -2.98
CA THR A 147 -22.95 17.14 -1.69
C THR A 147 -21.89 17.34 -0.60
N LEU A 148 -20.81 16.54 -0.61
CA LEU A 148 -19.73 16.67 0.36
C LEU A 148 -18.93 17.95 0.16
N VAL A 149 -18.61 18.29 -1.10
CA VAL A 149 -17.91 19.52 -1.43
C VAL A 149 -18.76 20.73 -1.03
N ALA A 150 -20.06 20.71 -1.32
CA ALA A 150 -20.99 21.76 -0.87
C ALA A 150 -21.11 21.85 0.66
N ALA A 151 -20.97 20.73 1.38
CA ALA A 151 -20.98 20.68 2.85
C ALA A 151 -19.65 21.10 3.49
N GLY A 152 -18.62 21.41 2.70
CA GLY A 152 -17.33 21.90 3.18
C GLY A 152 -16.19 20.88 3.19
N ALA A 153 -16.39 19.69 2.61
CA ALA A 153 -15.29 18.76 2.34
C ALA A 153 -14.38 19.36 1.26
N ASN A 154 -13.10 19.50 1.56
CA ASN A 154 -12.09 20.05 0.64
C ASN A 154 -10.96 19.06 0.34
N GLN A 155 -11.07 17.83 0.86
CA GLN A 155 -10.14 16.76 0.61
C GLN A 155 -10.94 15.50 0.27
N VAL A 156 -10.83 15.02 -0.96
CA VAL A 156 -11.51 13.79 -1.42
C VAL A 156 -10.48 12.94 -2.14
N ASN A 157 -10.36 11.67 -1.75
CA ASN A 157 -9.42 10.72 -2.31
C ASN A 157 -10.12 9.39 -2.60
N GLY A 158 -9.73 8.73 -3.68
CA GLY A 158 -10.38 7.51 -4.20
C GLY A 158 -11.21 7.79 -5.46
N PRO A 159 -12.18 6.94 -5.81
CA PRO A 159 -12.56 5.70 -5.13
C PRO A 159 -11.58 4.54 -5.41
N SER A 160 -11.42 3.67 -4.44
CA SER A 160 -10.86 2.32 -4.61
C SER A 160 -12.00 1.30 -4.63
N PHE A 161 -11.86 0.25 -5.43
CA PHE A 161 -12.87 -0.76 -5.71
C PHE A 161 -12.42 -2.16 -5.29
#